data_AF-M6YUP5-F1
#
_entry.id   AF-M6YUP5-F1
#
_cell.length_a   1.000
_cell.length_b   1.000
_cell.length_c   1.000
_cell.angle_alpha   90.00
_cell.angle_beta   90.00
_cell.angle_gamma   90.00
#
_symmetry.space_group_name_H-M   'P 1'
#
loop_
_entity.id
_entity.type
_entity.pdbx_description
1 polymer ?
#
loop_
_entity_poly.entity_id
_entity_poly.type
_entity_poly.pdbx_seq_one_letter_code
_entity_poly.pdbx_strand_id
1 'polypeptide(L)' 'MLKAHITGKALCGVYSHDVARTKVAQVQQLAEQHGYPLHCTMEVEEGEES' A
#
# COMPACT_ATOMS: atom_id res chain seq x y z
N MET A 1 7.91 1.78 -7.49
CA MET A 1 8.02 0.43 -8.10
C MET A 1 9.38 -0.22 -7.88
N LEU A 2 10.50 0.34 -8.37
CA LEU A 2 11.83 -0.29 -8.28
C LEU A 2 12.21 -0.74 -6.86
N LYS A 3 11.91 0.09 -5.85
CA LYS A 3 12.14 -0.27 -4.44
C LYS A 3 11.40 -1.56 -4.06
N ALA A 4 10.10 -1.65 -4.29
CA ALA A 4 9.30 -2.84 -3.99
C ALA A 4 9.80 -4.08 -4.73
N HIS A 5 10.26 -3.94 -5.97
CA HIS A 5 10.85 -5.05 -6.72
C HIS A 5 12.12 -5.59 -6.06
N ILE A 6 12.98 -4.72 -5.54
CA ILE A 6 14.25 -5.10 -4.92
C ILE A 6 14.05 -5.58 -3.47
N THR A 7 13.17 -4.93 -2.70
CA THR A 7 12.99 -5.16 -1.26
C THR A 7 11.75 -5.98 -0.90
N GLY A 8 10.97 -6.43 -1.89
CA GLY A 8 9.71 -7.17 -1.70
C GLY A 8 8.51 -6.30 -1.28
N LYS A 9 8.75 -5.14 -0.66
CA LYS A 9 7.74 -4.15 -0.30
C LYS A 9 8.28 -2.72 -0.38
N ALA A 10 7.41 -1.73 -0.54
CA ALA A 10 7.78 -0.32 -0.45
C ALA A 10 6.61 0.51 0.06
N LEU A 11 6.93 1.61 0.76
CA LEU A 11 5.96 2.61 1.14
C LEU A 11 5.42 3.32 -0.10
N CYS A 12 4.09 3.31 -0.28
CA CYS A 12 3.41 4.04 -1.35
C CYS A 12 3.04 5.47 -0.94
N GLY A 13 2.87 5.73 0.36
CA GLY A 13 2.57 7.05 0.93
C GLY A 13 1.93 6.93 2.31
N VAL A 14 1.92 8.04 3.05
CA VAL A 14 1.28 8.17 4.37
C VAL A 14 0.02 9.00 4.23
N TYR A 15 -1.07 8.53 4.83
CA TYR A 15 -2.39 9.16 4.74
C TYR A 15 -3.13 9.00 6.07
N SER A 16 -4.16 9.83 6.29
CA SER A 16 -5.14 9.56 7.34
C SER A 16 -5.80 8.19 7.13
N HIS A 17 -6.15 7.51 8.22
CA HIS A 17 -6.71 6.16 8.21
C HIS A 17 -7.78 5.92 7.13
N ASP A 18 -8.77 6.80 7.02
CA ASP A 18 -9.89 6.61 6.07
C ASP A 18 -9.42 6.71 4.61
N VAL A 19 -8.52 7.64 4.33
CA VAL A 19 -7.91 7.80 2.99
C VAL A 19 -7.03 6.61 2.64
N ALA A 20 -6.23 6.11 3.60
CA ALA A 20 -5.42 4.91 3.41
C ALA A 20 -6.31 3.70 3.09
N ARG A 21 -7.40 3.49 3.86
CA ARG A 21 -8.37 2.42 3.64
C ARG A 21 -8.99 2.49 2.24
N THR A 22 -9.44 3.67 1.80
CA THR A 22 -10.02 3.83 0.46
C THR A 22 -9.00 3.53 -0.63
N LYS A 23 -7.76 4.01 -0.49
CA LYS A 23 -6.70 3.78 -1.49
C LYS A 23 -6.32 2.30 -1.59
N VAL A 24 -6.17 1.60 -0.46
CA VAL A 24 -5.90 0.16 -0.43
C VAL A 24 -7.00 -0.60 -1.17
N ALA A 25 -8.27 -0.32 -0.85
CA ALA A 25 -9.41 -0.98 -1.50
C ALA A 25 -9.44 -0.73 -3.01
N GLN A 26 -9.18 0.50 -3.46
CA GLN A 26 -9.14 0.85 -4.88
C GLN A 26 -8.04 0.08 -5.64
N VAL A 27 -6.83 0.02 -5.09
CA VAL A 27 -5.70 -0.67 -5.72
C VAL A 27 -5.96 -2.18 -5.79
N GLN A 28 -6.44 -2.76 -4.68
CA GLN A 28 -6.73 -4.19 -4.60
C GLN A 28 -7.84 -4.58 -5.60
N GLN A 29 -8.94 -3.82 -5.63
CA GLN A 29 -10.04 -4.06 -6.57
C GLN A 29 -9.56 -3.96 -8.03
N LEU A 30 -8.72 -2.97 -8.36
CA LEU A 30 -8.19 -2.82 -9.70
C LEU A 30 -7.28 -3.99 -10.11
N ALA A 31 -6.46 -4.48 -9.18
CA ALA A 31 -5.60 -5.63 -9.40
C ALA A 31 -6.42 -6.90 -9.65
N GLU A 32 -7.43 -7.15 -8.81
CA GLU A 32 -8.34 -8.29 -8.93
C GLU A 32 -9.14 -8.24 -10.25
N GLN A 33 -9.67 -7.08 -10.62
CA GLN A 33 -10.42 -6.90 -11.87
C GLN A 33 -9.59 -7.23 -13.12
N HIS A 34 -8.28 -7.00 -13.08
CA HIS A 34 -7.37 -7.31 -14.17
C HIS A 34 -6.65 -8.66 -14.01
N GLY A 35 -6.96 -9.43 -12.96
CA GLY A 35 -6.38 -10.75 -12.70
C GLY A 35 -4.90 -10.71 -12.29
N TYR A 36 -4.43 -9.62 -11.68
CA TYR A 36 -3.05 -9.47 -11.23
C TYR A 36 -2.89 -9.75 -9.73
N PRO A 37 -1.78 -10.38 -9.29
CA PRO A 37 -1.55 -10.74 -7.89
C PRO A 37 -1.03 -9.57 -7.04
N LEU A 38 -1.23 -8.32 -7.47
CA LEU A 38 -0.73 -7.16 -6.74
C LEU A 38 -1.42 -7.06 -5.38
N HIS A 39 -0.62 -6.89 -4.32
CA HIS A 39 -1.12 -6.75 -2.97
C HIS A 39 -0.77 -5.37 -2.40
N CYS A 40 -1.75 -4.70 -1.81
CA CYS A 40 -1.58 -3.41 -1.14
C CYS A 40 -2.15 -3.50 0.27
N THR A 41 -1.43 -2.98 1.26
CA THR A 41 -1.82 -2.97 2.67
C THR A 41 -1.59 -1.58 3.27
N MET A 42 -2.25 -1.32 4.41
CA MET A 42 -2.00 -0.15 5.24
C MET A 42 -1.44 -0.60 6.59
N GLU A 43 -0.47 0.14 7.10
CA GLU A 43 0.16 -0.06 8.40
C GLU A 43 0.10 1.29 9.15
N VAL A 44 0.06 1.25 10.48
CA VAL A 44 0.18 2.46 11.29
C VAL A 44 1.63 2.93 11.18
N GLU A 45 1.84 4.21 10.90
CA GLU A 45 3.16 4.79 10.98
C GLU A 45 3.59 4.81 12.45
N GLU A 46 4.47 3.90 12.83
CA GLU A 46 5.21 4.01 14.09
C GLU A 46 6.20 5.15 13.90
N GLY A 47 5.85 6.33 14.42
CA GLY A 47 6.79 7.44 14.47
C GLY A 47 8.04 7.00 15.23
N GLU A 48 9.22 7.23 14.65
CA GLU A 48 10.46 7.20 15.41
C GLU A 48 10.33 8.25 16.54
N GLU A 49 10.02 7.79 17.76
CA GLU A 49 10.32 8.57 18.97
C GLU A 49 11.83 8.86 18.93
N SER A 50 12.16 10.11 18.59
CA SER A 50 13.52 10.64 18.66
C SER A 50 13.95 10.90 20.09
#